data_AF-A0A5D2QFH5-F1
#
_entry.id   AF-A0A5D2QFH5-F1
#
_cell.length_a   1.000
_cell.length_b   1.000
_cell.length_c   1.000
_cell.angle_alpha   90.00
_cell.angle_beta   90.00
_cell.angle_gamma   90.00
#
_symmetry.space_group_name_H-M   'P 1'
#
loop_
_entity.id
_entity.type
_entity.pdbx_description
1 polymer ?
#
loop_
_entity_poly.entity_id
_entity_poly.type
_entity_poly.pdbx_seq_one_letter_code
_entity_poly.pdbx_strand_id
1 'polypeptide(L)'
;MFDQHLMVFGIEATFKPPNAIRGGIQICFPQFGTIDSLEQHGFARNRLWSVDPDPPPFPANTSHRAFVDLILRHSEEEVKIWPHRYECRLRIALGPGGDLMLTSRIRNTNTDGKSFTFTFAYHTYFSVTDISEVRVEGLETLDYLDNLKNRERFTEQGDALTFESEVDKVYLSTPTKIAILDHDRKRTFVLRKDGLPDAVVWNPWDKKAKAMADFCDDEYKHMLCVTAACVEKPIILKPGEEWKGRLEISAVPSSYCSGQLDPRRIFRSN
;
A
#
# COMPACT_ATOMS: atom_id res chain seq x y z
N MET A 1 -16.51 5.97 20.76
CA MET A 1 -15.16 6.55 20.75
C MET A 1 -14.21 5.37 20.59
N PHE A 2 -13.85 5.02 19.35
CA PHE A 2 -12.95 3.89 19.09
C PHE A 2 -11.52 4.42 19.16
N ASP A 3 -10.91 4.27 20.32
CA ASP A 3 -9.50 4.59 20.55
C ASP A 3 -8.64 3.42 20.04
N GLN A 4 -8.64 3.20 18.72
CA GLN A 4 -7.94 2.08 18.10
C GLN A 4 -7.23 2.51 16.81
N HIS A 5 -5.92 2.24 16.77
CA HIS A 5 -5.11 2.50 15.59
C HIS A 5 -5.55 1.64 14.40
N LEU A 6 -5.65 2.25 13.22
CA LEU A 6 -5.98 1.55 11.96
C LEU A 6 -4.76 0.82 11.38
N MET A 7 -3.57 1.34 11.66
CA MET A 7 -2.30 0.81 11.17
C MET A 7 -1.42 0.44 12.35
N VAL A 8 -0.55 -0.54 12.12
CA VAL A 8 0.46 -0.95 13.09
C VAL A 8 1.83 -0.44 12.69
N PHE A 9 2.62 -0.05 13.68
CA PHE A 9 4.05 0.18 13.58
C PHE A 9 4.76 -0.90 14.37
N GLY A 10 5.91 -1.36 13.86
CA GLY A 10 6.84 -2.24 14.56
C GLY A 10 7.07 -1.73 15.97
N ILE A 11 6.93 -2.59 16.97
CA ILE A 11 7.21 -2.19 18.36
C ILE A 11 8.66 -1.70 18.50
N GLU A 12 9.56 -2.32 17.73
CA GLU A 12 10.99 -1.96 17.66
C GLU A 12 11.33 -1.11 16.42
N ALA A 13 10.32 -0.51 15.77
CA ALA A 13 10.53 0.28 14.56
C ALA A 13 11.51 1.44 14.83
N THR A 14 12.58 1.48 14.04
CA THR A 14 13.55 2.57 14.10
C THR A 14 13.07 3.73 13.21
N PHE A 15 12.76 4.87 13.82
CA PHE A 15 12.33 6.09 13.11
C PHE A 15 13.51 6.98 12.66
N LYS A 16 14.66 6.38 12.35
CA LYS A 16 15.88 7.11 11.95
C LYS A 16 16.31 6.71 10.55
N PRO A 17 16.47 7.67 9.62
CA PRO A 17 17.14 7.41 8.35
C PRO A 17 18.52 6.77 8.56
N PRO A 18 18.98 5.91 7.65
CA PRO A 18 18.36 5.57 6.36
C PRO A 18 17.38 4.37 6.43
N ASN A 19 17.11 3.82 7.60
CA ASN A 19 16.32 2.59 7.72
C ASN A 19 14.83 2.85 7.46
N ALA A 20 14.20 1.95 6.71
CA ALA A 20 12.75 1.97 6.51
C ALA A 20 12.03 1.77 7.85
N ILE A 21 10.98 2.55 8.10
CA ILE A 21 10.12 2.37 9.26
C ILE A 21 9.28 1.10 9.05
N ARG A 22 9.39 0.12 9.96
CA ARG A 22 8.52 -1.07 9.96
C ARG A 22 7.10 -0.67 10.34
N GLY A 23 6.15 -0.78 9.41
CA GLY A 23 4.74 -0.46 9.64
C GLY A 23 4.21 0.79 8.91
N GLY A 24 2.97 1.17 9.24
CA GLY A 24 2.26 2.28 8.59
C GLY A 24 1.93 1.99 7.12
N ILE A 25 2.15 2.98 6.24
CA ILE A 25 2.12 2.80 4.78
C ILE A 25 3.47 3.18 4.21
N GLN A 26 4.23 2.20 3.75
CA GLN A 26 5.49 2.45 3.08
C GLN A 26 5.26 2.71 1.59
N ILE A 27 5.95 3.71 1.04
CA ILE A 27 5.97 3.99 -0.39
C ILE A 27 7.11 3.19 -1.02
N CYS A 28 6.78 2.15 -1.80
CA CYS A 28 7.76 1.38 -2.55
C CYS A 28 7.92 1.99 -3.94
N PHE A 29 9.06 2.64 -4.18
CA PHE A 29 9.43 3.25 -5.46
C PHE A 29 10.96 3.37 -5.53
N PRO A 30 11.59 3.11 -6.68
CA PRO A 30 11.02 2.75 -7.99
C PRO A 30 10.85 1.24 -8.21
N GLN A 31 11.03 0.43 -7.16
CA GLN A 31 10.79 -1.01 -7.24
C GLN A 31 9.97 -1.53 -6.06
N PHE A 32 9.27 -2.64 -6.27
CA PHE A 32 8.70 -3.48 -5.22
C PHE A 32 9.42 -4.82 -5.19
N GLY A 33 9.75 -5.29 -3.98
CA GLY A 33 10.61 -6.46 -3.80
C GLY A 33 12.05 -6.17 -4.23
N THR A 34 12.77 -7.21 -4.63
CA THR A 34 14.14 -7.11 -5.16
C THR A 34 14.09 -7.47 -6.64
N ILE A 35 14.21 -6.49 -7.53
CA ILE A 35 14.24 -6.71 -8.98
C ILE A 35 15.67 -6.60 -9.47
N ASP A 36 16.33 -5.46 -9.22
CA ASP A 36 17.69 -5.18 -9.68
C ASP A 36 18.62 -4.84 -8.50
N SER A 37 19.70 -4.09 -8.77
CA SER A 37 20.72 -3.67 -7.79
C SER A 37 20.25 -2.65 -6.75
N LEU A 38 19.00 -2.20 -6.83
CA LEU A 38 18.43 -1.29 -5.84
C LEU A 38 18.10 -2.03 -4.54
N GLU A 39 18.09 -1.29 -3.44
CA GLU A 39 17.59 -1.79 -2.15
C GLU A 39 16.18 -2.36 -2.30
N GLN A 40 15.88 -3.42 -1.54
CA GLN A 40 14.56 -4.05 -1.55
C GLN A 40 13.46 -2.98 -1.34
N HIS A 41 12.44 -3.00 -2.19
CA HIS A 41 11.33 -2.03 -2.24
C HIS A 41 11.74 -0.59 -2.61
N GLY A 42 12.91 -0.42 -3.21
CA GLY A 42 13.42 0.87 -3.66
C GLY A 42 13.82 1.77 -2.50
N PHE A 43 13.99 3.06 -2.79
CA PHE A 43 14.57 4.01 -1.86
C PHE A 43 13.56 5.02 -1.30
N ALA A 44 12.36 5.18 -1.89
CA ALA A 44 11.44 6.26 -1.50
C ALA A 44 11.02 6.24 -0.02
N ARG A 45 10.92 5.04 0.58
CA ARG A 45 10.66 4.84 2.02
C ARG A 45 11.85 5.15 2.95
N ASN A 46 13.05 5.32 2.39
CA ASN A 46 14.32 5.57 3.07
C ASN A 46 14.80 7.03 2.89
N ARG A 47 13.94 7.90 2.36
CA ARG A 47 14.29 9.30 2.03
C ARG A 47 13.37 10.27 2.76
N LEU A 48 13.90 11.46 3.03
CA LEU A 48 13.11 12.54 3.59
C LEU A 48 12.33 13.23 2.48
N TRP A 49 11.01 13.30 2.64
CA TRP A 49 10.13 14.02 1.73
C TRP A 49 9.97 15.47 2.21
N SER A 50 9.89 16.40 1.27
CA SER A 50 9.62 17.82 1.57
C SER A 50 8.13 18.11 1.41
N VAL A 51 7.60 19.11 2.12
CA VAL A 51 6.28 19.66 1.81
C VAL A 51 6.34 20.28 0.41
N ASP A 52 5.39 19.94 -0.47
CA ASP A 52 5.35 20.47 -1.83
C ASP A 52 4.87 21.93 -1.82
N PRO A 53 5.70 22.90 -2.26
CA PRO A 53 5.31 24.30 -2.29
C PRO A 53 4.35 24.62 -3.45
N ASP A 54 4.23 23.76 -4.46
CA ASP A 54 3.39 23.96 -5.64
C ASP A 54 2.59 22.69 -5.99
N PRO A 55 1.68 22.25 -5.11
CA PRO A 55 0.97 21.00 -5.33
C PRO A 55 -0.15 21.18 -6.38
N PRO A 56 -0.45 20.14 -7.19
CA PRO A 56 -1.59 20.17 -8.10
C PRO A 56 -2.90 20.50 -7.37
N PRO A 57 -3.83 21.28 -7.97
CA PRO A 57 -5.07 21.66 -7.30
C PRO A 57 -5.89 20.43 -6.90
N PHE A 58 -6.65 20.55 -5.81
CA PHE A 58 -7.63 19.53 -5.46
C PHE A 58 -8.74 19.52 -6.53
N PRO A 59 -9.30 18.34 -6.89
CA PRO A 59 -10.55 18.31 -7.64
C PRO A 59 -11.61 19.19 -6.95
N ALA A 60 -12.34 19.99 -7.73
CA ALA A 60 -13.44 20.79 -7.22
C ALA A 60 -14.47 19.89 -6.48
N ASN A 61 -15.07 20.40 -5.40
CA ASN A 61 -16.08 19.73 -4.56
C ASN A 61 -15.59 18.57 -3.67
N THR A 62 -14.34 18.60 -3.21
CA THR A 62 -13.89 17.69 -2.15
C THR A 62 -14.43 18.08 -0.76
N SER A 63 -14.87 17.10 0.04
CA SER A 63 -15.13 17.28 1.47
C SER A 63 -13.88 17.15 2.34
N HIS A 64 -12.75 16.73 1.77
CA HIS A 64 -11.47 16.55 2.47
C HIS A 64 -10.82 17.91 2.73
N ARG A 65 -10.90 18.38 3.97
CA ARG A 65 -10.31 19.67 4.40
C ARG A 65 -8.95 19.52 5.08
N ALA A 66 -8.58 18.32 5.50
CA ALA A 66 -7.29 18.02 6.09
C ALA A 66 -6.44 17.22 5.09
N PHE A 67 -5.38 17.83 4.58
CA PHE A 67 -4.44 17.18 3.67
C PHE A 67 -3.04 17.79 3.76
N VAL A 68 -2.05 17.03 3.30
CA VAL A 68 -0.68 17.49 3.07
C VAL A 68 -0.20 16.98 1.72
N ASP A 69 0.57 17.80 1.03
CA ASP A 69 1.26 17.44 -0.19
C ASP A 69 2.76 17.35 0.08
N LEU A 70 3.34 16.22 -0.29
CA LEU A 70 4.74 15.91 -0.14
C LEU A 70 5.37 15.68 -1.51
N ILE A 71 6.65 15.96 -1.64
CA ILE A 71 7.42 15.73 -2.85
C ILE A 71 8.80 15.15 -2.54
N LEU A 72 9.17 14.15 -3.32
CA LEU A 72 10.51 13.59 -3.42
C LEU A 72 11.02 13.85 -4.84
N ARG A 73 12.19 14.48 -4.94
CA ARG A 73 12.89 14.74 -6.21
C ARG A 73 14.20 13.97 -6.21
N HIS A 74 14.70 13.66 -7.41
CA HIS A 74 16.01 13.02 -7.55
C HIS A 74 17.10 13.84 -6.84
N SER A 75 18.05 13.14 -6.22
CA SER A 75 19.27 13.73 -5.68
C SER A 75 20.51 13.28 -6.47
N GLU A 76 21.63 13.99 -6.34
CA GLU A 76 22.89 13.58 -6.99
C GLU A 76 23.40 12.21 -6.51
N GLU A 77 23.08 11.83 -5.27
CA GLU A 77 23.39 10.51 -4.73
C GLU A 77 22.55 9.42 -5.37
N GLU A 78 21.25 9.68 -5.59
CA GLU A 78 20.32 8.73 -6.21
C GLU A 78 20.65 8.47 -7.67
N VAL A 79 21.09 9.49 -8.41
CA VAL A 79 21.50 9.35 -9.81
C VAL A 79 22.62 8.31 -9.99
N LYS A 80 23.42 8.03 -8.94
CA LYS A 80 24.46 7.00 -8.99
C LYS A 80 23.89 5.58 -8.98
N ILE A 81 22.74 5.36 -8.34
CA ILE A 81 22.10 4.04 -8.19
C ILE A 81 20.91 3.86 -9.14
N TRP A 82 20.25 4.95 -9.52
CA TRP A 82 19.12 4.99 -10.44
C TRP A 82 19.20 6.27 -11.28
N PRO A 83 19.83 6.24 -12.48
CA PRO A 83 20.24 7.43 -13.23
C PRO A 83 19.07 8.10 -13.98
N HIS A 84 18.01 8.45 -13.25
CA HIS A 84 16.81 9.08 -13.77
C HIS A 84 16.41 10.29 -12.92
N ARG A 85 15.94 11.34 -13.60
CA ARG A 85 15.32 12.51 -13.00
C ARG A 85 13.82 12.32 -12.95
N TYR A 86 13.26 12.54 -11.78
CA TYR A 86 11.85 12.31 -11.52
C TYR A 86 11.33 13.32 -10.50
N GLU A 87 10.02 13.52 -10.50
CA GLU A 87 9.29 14.11 -9.39
C GLU A 87 8.26 13.11 -8.91
N CYS A 88 8.37 12.67 -7.65
CA CYS A 88 7.40 11.81 -6.99
C CYS A 88 6.63 12.64 -5.97
N ARG A 89 5.39 12.97 -6.31
CA ARG A 89 4.47 13.71 -5.44
C ARG A 89 3.56 12.74 -4.72
N LEU A 90 3.25 13.01 -3.46
CA LEU A 90 2.31 12.26 -2.64
C LEU A 90 1.37 13.24 -1.95
N ARG A 91 0.07 13.15 -2.27
CA ARG A 91 -0.99 13.79 -1.49
C ARG A 91 -1.54 12.81 -0.47
N ILE A 92 -1.62 13.24 0.79
CA ILE A 92 -2.28 12.51 1.87
C ILE A 92 -3.47 13.35 2.32
N ALA A 93 -4.68 12.81 2.27
CA ALA A 93 -5.90 13.50 2.66
C ALA A 93 -6.74 12.65 3.62
N LEU A 94 -7.30 13.28 4.64
CA LEU A 94 -8.19 12.68 5.62
C LEU A 94 -9.62 13.15 5.37
N GLY A 95 -10.53 12.18 5.23
CA GLY A 95 -11.97 12.40 5.11
C GLY A 95 -12.63 12.63 6.46
N PRO A 96 -13.78 13.33 6.48
CA PRO A 96 -14.54 13.57 7.71
C PRO A 96 -15.05 12.28 8.34
N GLY A 97 -15.21 11.20 7.56
CA GLY A 97 -15.58 9.86 8.04
C GLY A 97 -14.41 9.04 8.60
N GLY A 98 -13.18 9.58 8.60
CA GLY A 98 -11.96 8.85 8.97
C GLY A 98 -11.29 8.11 7.80
N ASP A 99 -11.80 8.27 6.57
CA ASP A 99 -11.20 7.69 5.38
C ASP A 99 -9.84 8.33 5.08
N LEU A 100 -8.84 7.52 4.77
CA LEU A 100 -7.52 7.98 4.37
C LEU A 100 -7.35 7.83 2.86
N MET A 101 -6.94 8.90 2.19
CA MET A 101 -6.67 8.91 0.76
C MET A 101 -5.22 9.27 0.50
N LEU A 102 -4.53 8.42 -0.27
CA LEU A 102 -3.20 8.65 -0.80
C LEU A 102 -3.28 8.77 -2.31
N THR A 103 -2.63 9.77 -2.88
CA THR A 103 -2.50 9.92 -4.33
C THR A 103 -1.07 10.24 -4.68
N SER A 104 -0.41 9.31 -5.36
CA SER A 104 0.94 9.50 -5.87
C SER A 104 0.91 9.89 -7.34
N ARG A 105 1.80 10.82 -7.71
CA ARG A 105 2.07 11.20 -9.10
C ARG A 105 3.57 11.11 -9.32
N ILE A 106 3.99 10.37 -10.32
CA ILE A 106 5.40 10.22 -10.69
C ILE A 106 5.56 10.76 -12.09
N ARG A 107 6.38 11.79 -12.23
CA ARG A 107 6.68 12.42 -13.50
C ARG A 107 8.12 12.16 -13.91
N ASN A 108 8.33 11.82 -15.18
CA ASN A 108 9.65 11.76 -15.76
C ASN A 108 10.13 13.18 -16.12
N THR A 109 11.19 13.64 -15.47
CA THR A 109 11.80 14.96 -15.67
C THR A 109 13.20 14.88 -16.28
N ASN A 110 13.54 13.76 -16.91
CA ASN A 110 14.78 13.62 -17.67
C ASN A 110 14.88 14.68 -18.76
N THR A 111 16.05 15.34 -18.82
CA THR A 111 16.38 16.33 -19.84
C THR A 111 17.12 15.72 -21.04
N ASP A 112 17.56 14.46 -20.91
CA ASP A 112 18.33 13.73 -21.94
C ASP A 112 17.44 12.92 -22.89
N GLY A 113 16.11 13.08 -22.79
CA GLY A 113 15.15 12.39 -23.64
C GLY A 113 14.91 10.92 -23.29
N LYS A 114 15.45 10.41 -22.18
CA LYS A 114 15.30 8.99 -21.81
C LYS A 114 14.00 8.69 -21.07
N SER A 115 13.39 7.57 -21.43
CA SER A 115 12.32 6.95 -20.64
C SER A 115 12.90 6.22 -19.42
N PHE A 116 12.10 6.00 -18.39
CA PHE A 116 12.44 5.05 -17.33
C PHE A 116 11.27 4.13 -17.00
N THR A 117 11.62 3.01 -16.38
CA THR A 117 10.68 1.97 -15.98
C THR A 117 10.70 1.82 -14.47
N PHE A 118 9.54 1.61 -13.86
CA PHE A 118 9.44 1.41 -12.41
C PHE A 118 8.25 0.54 -12.03
N THR A 119 8.27 -0.01 -10.82
CA THR A 119 7.10 -0.58 -10.14
C THR A 119 6.77 0.27 -8.92
N PHE A 120 5.52 0.20 -8.45
CA PHE A 120 5.05 1.03 -7.35
C PHE A 120 4.15 0.25 -6.39
N ALA A 121 4.25 0.53 -5.09
CA ALA A 121 3.31 -0.01 -4.12
C ALA A 121 3.09 0.90 -2.91
N TYR A 122 1.87 0.87 -2.38
CA TYR A 122 1.54 1.33 -1.03
C TYR A 122 1.52 0.12 -0.09
N HIS A 123 2.64 -0.15 0.57
CA HIS A 123 2.79 -1.32 1.44
C HIS A 123 2.21 -1.02 2.82
N THR A 124 0.92 -1.31 2.96
CA THR A 124 0.09 -0.93 4.12
C THR A 124 0.03 -2.06 5.15
N TYR A 125 0.42 -1.75 6.39
CA TYR A 125 0.33 -2.63 7.55
C TYR A 125 -0.94 -2.33 8.34
N PHE A 126 -1.94 -3.21 8.24
CA PHE A 126 -3.17 -3.11 9.01
C PHE A 126 -2.99 -3.70 10.40
N SER A 127 -3.49 -3.00 11.42
CA SER A 127 -3.61 -3.54 12.77
C SER A 127 -4.88 -4.38 12.88
N VAL A 128 -4.71 -5.69 13.04
CA VAL A 128 -5.81 -6.67 13.17
C VAL A 128 -5.80 -7.27 14.57
N THR A 129 -6.93 -7.87 14.98
CA THR A 129 -7.06 -8.45 16.33
C THR A 129 -6.26 -9.74 16.48
N ASP A 130 -6.51 -10.70 15.60
CA ASP A 130 -5.83 -11.99 15.53
C ASP A 130 -5.81 -12.41 14.06
N ILE A 131 -4.63 -12.64 13.50
CA ILE A 131 -4.45 -13.03 12.10
C ILE A 131 -5.23 -14.31 11.73
N SER A 132 -5.45 -15.22 12.69
CA SER A 132 -6.21 -16.46 12.46
C SER A 132 -7.72 -16.23 12.28
N GLU A 133 -8.24 -15.10 12.77
CA GLU A 133 -9.65 -14.69 12.65
C GLU A 133 -9.87 -13.62 11.55
N VAL A 134 -8.83 -13.33 10.77
CA VAL A 134 -8.89 -12.38 9.66
C VAL A 134 -9.10 -13.11 8.35
N ARG A 135 -9.95 -12.54 7.49
CA ARG A 135 -10.06 -12.96 6.09
C ARG A 135 -10.00 -11.79 5.13
N VAL A 136 -9.46 -12.04 3.93
CA VAL A 136 -9.41 -11.07 2.84
C VAL A 136 -10.34 -11.51 1.72
N GLU A 137 -11.24 -10.61 1.32
CA GLU A 137 -12.21 -10.79 0.23
C GLU A 137 -11.89 -9.85 -0.95
N GLY A 138 -12.29 -10.28 -2.16
CA GLY A 138 -12.02 -9.61 -3.43
C GLY A 138 -10.80 -10.16 -4.17
N LEU A 139 -10.26 -11.30 -3.73
CA LEU A 139 -9.09 -11.97 -4.31
C LEU A 139 -9.40 -13.38 -4.82
N GLU A 140 -10.65 -13.79 -4.72
CA GLU A 140 -11.16 -15.11 -5.09
C GLU A 140 -10.96 -15.34 -6.59
N THR A 141 -10.60 -16.56 -6.99
CA THR A 141 -10.45 -16.97 -8.40
C THR A 141 -9.35 -16.24 -9.19
N LEU A 142 -8.56 -15.38 -8.53
CA LEU A 142 -7.49 -14.63 -9.19
C LEU A 142 -6.19 -15.42 -9.24
N ASP A 143 -5.42 -15.16 -10.30
CA ASP A 143 -4.04 -15.61 -10.38
C ASP A 143 -3.17 -14.82 -9.39
N TYR A 144 -2.25 -15.53 -8.73
CA TYR A 144 -1.22 -14.93 -7.91
C TYR A 144 0.15 -15.56 -8.17
N LEU A 145 1.21 -14.79 -7.91
CA LEU A 145 2.57 -15.28 -7.84
C LEU A 145 2.94 -15.52 -6.38
N ASP A 146 3.43 -16.72 -6.06
CA ASP A 146 3.81 -17.10 -4.70
C ASP A 146 5.31 -16.85 -4.48
N ASN A 147 5.66 -15.82 -3.71
CA ASN A 147 7.06 -15.49 -3.44
C ASN A 147 7.76 -16.56 -2.58
N LEU A 148 7.01 -17.41 -1.85
CA LEU A 148 7.56 -18.53 -1.09
C LEU A 148 7.89 -19.73 -2.00
N LYS A 149 7.35 -19.74 -3.23
CA LYS A 149 7.58 -20.77 -4.24
C LYS A 149 8.23 -20.19 -5.51
N ASN A 150 9.23 -19.32 -5.32
CA ASN A 150 10.00 -18.73 -6.43
C ASN A 150 9.14 -18.04 -7.49
N ARG A 151 8.05 -17.36 -7.08
CA ARG A 151 7.08 -16.70 -7.96
C ARG A 151 6.34 -17.63 -8.91
N GLU A 152 6.19 -18.90 -8.56
CA GLU A 152 5.30 -19.80 -9.29
C GLU A 152 3.87 -19.25 -9.28
N ARG A 153 3.19 -19.39 -10.43
CA ARG A 153 1.83 -18.87 -10.62
C ARG A 153 0.80 -19.92 -10.22
N PHE A 154 -0.16 -19.51 -9.41
CA PHE A 154 -1.31 -20.30 -8.98
C PHE A 154 -2.60 -19.48 -9.14
N THR A 155 -3.75 -20.13 -8.97
CA THR A 155 -5.06 -19.47 -8.95
C THR A 155 -5.73 -19.73 -7.60
N GLU A 156 -6.18 -18.67 -6.93
CA GLU A 156 -6.86 -18.78 -5.64
C GLU A 156 -8.21 -19.51 -5.78
N GLN A 157 -8.46 -20.48 -4.91
CA GLN A 157 -9.65 -21.34 -4.99
C GLN A 157 -10.62 -21.13 -3.82
N GLY A 158 -10.19 -20.47 -2.75
CA GLY A 158 -11.05 -20.17 -1.60
C GLY A 158 -12.05 -19.06 -1.87
N ASP A 159 -13.19 -19.10 -1.16
CA ASP A 159 -14.19 -18.03 -1.15
C ASP A 159 -13.69 -16.75 -0.44
N ALA A 160 -12.61 -16.88 0.34
CA ALA A 160 -11.85 -15.79 0.92
C ALA A 160 -10.45 -16.31 1.28
N LEU A 161 -9.45 -15.43 1.34
CA LEU A 161 -8.12 -15.78 1.82
C LEU A 161 -8.10 -15.76 3.36
N THR A 162 -7.72 -16.88 3.96
CA THR A 162 -7.45 -17.04 5.41
C THR A 162 -5.97 -17.34 5.65
N PHE A 163 -5.55 -17.33 6.91
CA PHE A 163 -4.13 -17.40 7.30
C PHE A 163 -3.87 -18.51 8.31
N GLU A 164 -3.19 -19.57 7.88
CA GLU A 164 -2.76 -20.69 8.74
C GLU A 164 -1.23 -20.88 8.70
N SER A 165 -0.53 -20.07 7.90
CA SER A 165 0.91 -20.12 7.68
C SER A 165 1.45 -18.78 7.15
N GLU A 166 2.75 -18.71 6.88
CA GLU A 166 3.36 -17.60 6.13
C GLU A 166 2.66 -17.43 4.78
N VAL A 167 2.39 -16.17 4.44
CA VAL A 167 1.80 -15.77 3.16
C VAL A 167 2.66 -14.64 2.59
N ASP A 168 3.07 -14.80 1.33
CA ASP A 168 3.71 -13.75 0.53
C ASP A 168 3.26 -13.92 -0.93
N LYS A 169 2.06 -13.42 -1.23
CA LYS A 169 1.36 -13.62 -2.51
C LYS A 169 1.16 -12.29 -3.24
N VAL A 170 1.50 -12.24 -4.53
CA VAL A 170 1.22 -11.12 -5.43
C VAL A 170 0.04 -11.48 -6.34
N TYR A 171 -1.16 -11.00 -5.99
CA TYR A 171 -2.37 -11.16 -6.79
C TYR A 171 -2.39 -10.21 -7.99
N LEU A 172 -2.70 -10.76 -9.16
CA LEU A 172 -2.59 -10.08 -10.45
C LEU A 172 -3.95 -9.56 -10.91
N SER A 173 -3.97 -8.38 -11.53
CA SER A 173 -5.20 -7.81 -12.14
C SER A 173 -6.42 -7.83 -11.21
N THR A 174 -6.19 -7.48 -9.94
CA THR A 174 -7.18 -7.50 -8.87
C THR A 174 -8.25 -6.41 -9.08
N PRO A 175 -9.48 -6.62 -8.56
CA PRO A 175 -10.51 -5.60 -8.59
C PRO A 175 -10.04 -4.32 -7.86
N THR A 176 -10.75 -3.23 -8.11
CA THR A 176 -10.43 -1.94 -7.46
C THR A 176 -10.74 -1.95 -5.98
N LYS A 177 -11.57 -2.87 -5.47
CA LYS A 177 -11.98 -2.95 -4.07
C LYS A 177 -11.49 -4.27 -3.46
N ILE A 178 -10.84 -4.20 -2.30
CA ILE A 178 -10.43 -5.35 -1.47
C ILE A 178 -10.94 -5.10 -0.05
N ALA A 179 -11.46 -6.14 0.60
CA ALA A 179 -11.97 -6.04 1.97
C ALA A 179 -11.17 -6.94 2.91
N ILE A 180 -10.84 -6.44 4.10
CA ILE A 180 -10.15 -7.16 5.16
C ILE A 180 -11.09 -7.20 6.36
N LEU A 181 -11.61 -8.37 6.68
CA LEU A 181 -12.59 -8.56 7.74
C LEU A 181 -11.86 -9.03 9.00
N ASP A 182 -12.00 -8.26 10.07
CA ASP A 182 -11.49 -8.51 11.41
C ASP A 182 -12.71 -8.83 12.29
N HIS A 183 -13.01 -10.13 12.43
CA HIS A 183 -14.25 -10.62 13.02
C HIS A 183 -14.42 -10.22 14.48
N ASP A 184 -13.37 -10.38 15.28
CA ASP A 184 -13.38 -10.08 16.71
C ASP A 184 -13.72 -8.62 17.01
N ARG A 185 -13.12 -7.69 16.26
CA ARG A 185 -13.43 -6.25 16.38
C ARG A 185 -14.69 -5.84 15.62
N LYS A 186 -15.36 -6.76 14.92
CA LYS A 186 -16.52 -6.49 14.05
C LYS A 186 -16.24 -5.30 13.13
N ARG A 187 -15.05 -5.27 12.56
CA ARG A 187 -14.56 -4.19 11.70
C ARG A 187 -14.10 -4.75 10.36
N THR A 188 -14.35 -4.00 9.30
CA THR A 188 -13.84 -4.28 7.95
C THR A 188 -13.03 -3.10 7.47
N PHE A 189 -11.77 -3.32 7.09
CA PHE A 189 -11.02 -2.37 6.30
C PHE A 189 -11.39 -2.55 4.83
N VAL A 190 -11.72 -1.46 4.14
CA VAL A 190 -11.99 -1.47 2.71
C VAL A 190 -10.92 -0.64 2.02
N LEU A 191 -10.14 -1.29 1.16
CA LEU A 191 -9.21 -0.64 0.27
C LEU A 191 -9.90 -0.38 -1.07
N ARG A 192 -9.73 0.82 -1.61
CA ARG A 192 -10.04 1.14 -3.01
C ARG A 192 -8.78 1.64 -3.71
N LYS A 193 -8.46 1.05 -4.85
CA LYS A 193 -7.25 1.35 -5.61
C LYS A 193 -7.55 1.74 -7.05
N ASP A 194 -6.77 2.67 -7.57
CA ASP A 194 -6.82 3.16 -8.95
C ASP A 194 -5.40 3.37 -9.47
N GLY A 195 -5.14 3.04 -10.74
CA GLY A 195 -3.79 3.00 -11.33
C GLY A 195 -2.87 1.90 -10.78
N LEU A 196 -3.39 1.01 -9.92
CA LEU A 196 -2.67 -0.05 -9.20
C LEU A 196 -3.35 -1.39 -9.49
N PRO A 197 -2.97 -2.12 -10.54
CA PRO A 197 -3.68 -3.32 -10.99
C PRO A 197 -3.47 -4.53 -10.07
N ASP A 198 -2.41 -4.57 -9.28
CA ASP A 198 -2.02 -5.74 -8.48
C ASP A 198 -2.28 -5.50 -6.98
N ALA A 199 -2.29 -6.57 -6.20
CA ALA A 199 -2.28 -6.49 -4.75
C ALA A 199 -1.30 -7.50 -4.15
N VAL A 200 -0.62 -7.12 -3.08
CA VAL A 200 0.26 -8.05 -2.34
C VAL A 200 -0.32 -8.31 -0.97
N VAL A 201 -0.47 -9.58 -0.61
CA VAL A 201 -0.85 -9.99 0.73
C VAL A 201 0.36 -10.62 1.40
N TRP A 202 0.73 -10.09 2.57
CA TRP A 202 1.88 -10.56 3.32
C TRP A 202 1.60 -10.67 4.82
N ASN A 203 1.93 -11.83 5.38
CA ASN A 203 2.10 -12.05 6.81
C ASN A 203 3.31 -12.98 7.01
N PRO A 204 4.31 -12.58 7.82
CA PRO A 204 5.55 -13.33 7.97
C PRO A 204 5.38 -14.66 8.72
N TRP A 205 4.34 -14.81 9.53
CA TRP A 205 4.21 -15.93 10.46
C TRP A 205 5.40 -16.08 11.42
N ASP A 206 5.44 -17.17 12.17
CA ASP A 206 6.32 -17.34 13.33
C ASP A 206 7.82 -17.34 12.98
N LYS A 207 8.24 -18.15 12.00
CA LYS A 207 9.66 -18.37 11.68
C LYS A 207 10.28 -17.12 11.08
N LYS A 208 9.57 -16.45 10.16
CA LYS A 208 10.07 -15.23 9.52
C LYS A 208 10.07 -14.06 10.50
N ALA A 209 9.04 -13.93 11.36
CA ALA A 209 8.99 -12.91 12.40
C ALA A 209 10.24 -12.97 13.30
N LYS A 210 10.54 -14.15 13.84
CA LYS A 210 11.73 -14.40 14.68
C LYS A 210 13.07 -14.12 13.99
N ALA A 211 13.12 -14.17 12.67
CA ALA A 211 14.32 -13.92 11.89
C ALA A 211 14.51 -12.43 11.55
N MET A 212 13.50 -11.59 11.77
CA MET A 212 13.56 -10.15 11.48
C MET A 212 13.97 -9.39 12.75
N ALA A 213 15.17 -8.79 12.74
CA ALA A 213 15.73 -8.09 13.89
C ALA A 213 14.96 -6.81 14.29
N ASP A 214 14.06 -6.31 13.45
CA ASP A 214 13.25 -5.12 13.68
C ASP A 214 11.75 -5.45 13.82
N PHE A 215 11.44 -6.69 14.21
CA PHE A 215 10.08 -7.22 14.30
C PHE A 215 9.97 -8.15 15.51
N CYS A 216 8.97 -7.92 16.36
CA CYS A 216 8.78 -8.78 17.54
C CYS A 216 8.23 -10.15 17.15
N ASP A 217 8.70 -11.22 17.81
CA ASP A 217 8.37 -12.63 17.52
C ASP A 217 6.87 -12.92 17.34
N ASP A 218 6.02 -12.26 18.12
CA ASP A 218 4.57 -12.46 18.13
C ASP A 218 3.79 -11.37 17.38
N GLU A 219 4.46 -10.35 16.84
CA GLU A 219 3.80 -9.20 16.21
C GLU A 219 3.03 -9.59 14.94
N TYR A 220 3.41 -10.69 14.28
CA TYR A 220 2.71 -11.21 13.11
C TYR A 220 1.24 -11.57 13.41
N LYS A 221 0.90 -11.87 14.66
CA LYS A 221 -0.47 -12.21 15.09
C LYS A 221 -1.42 -11.03 15.01
N HIS A 222 -0.90 -9.80 15.06
CA HIS A 222 -1.70 -8.57 15.16
C HIS A 222 -1.54 -7.66 13.94
N MET A 223 -0.97 -8.18 12.85
CA MET A 223 -0.73 -7.44 11.62
C MET A 223 -1.17 -8.22 10.39
N LEU A 224 -1.64 -7.50 9.38
CA LEU A 224 -1.74 -8.01 8.02
C LEU A 224 -1.30 -6.94 7.02
N CYS A 225 -0.42 -7.29 6.08
CA CYS A 225 -0.13 -6.40 4.97
C CYS A 225 -1.04 -6.71 3.79
N VAL A 226 -1.81 -5.71 3.36
CA VAL A 226 -2.53 -5.73 2.08
C VAL A 226 -2.13 -4.48 1.32
N THR A 227 -1.39 -4.70 0.25
CA THR A 227 -0.64 -3.67 -0.47
C THR A 227 -1.32 -3.40 -1.80
N ALA A 228 -1.67 -2.15 -2.08
CA ALA A 228 -2.10 -1.76 -3.42
C ALA A 228 -0.88 -1.49 -4.31
N ALA A 229 -0.80 -2.15 -5.46
CA ALA A 229 0.46 -2.33 -6.17
C ALA A 229 0.33 -2.26 -7.71
N CYS A 230 1.44 -1.95 -8.36
CA CYS A 230 1.69 -2.17 -9.78
C CYS A 230 3.08 -2.81 -9.89
N VAL A 231 3.13 -4.14 -10.06
CA VAL A 231 4.34 -4.94 -9.87
C VAL A 231 4.59 -5.86 -11.06
N GLU A 232 3.57 -6.57 -11.53
CA GLU A 232 3.76 -7.58 -12.59
C GLU A 232 4.13 -6.96 -13.93
N LYS A 233 3.47 -5.84 -14.26
CA LYS A 233 3.76 -5.04 -15.46
C LYS A 233 4.31 -3.70 -15.03
N PRO A 234 5.63 -3.48 -15.11
CA PRO A 234 6.24 -2.21 -14.78
C PRO A 234 5.67 -1.07 -15.63
N ILE A 235 5.61 0.12 -15.02
CA ILE A 235 5.19 1.36 -15.65
C ILE A 235 6.37 1.94 -16.41
N ILE A 236 6.16 2.37 -17.64
CA ILE A 236 7.16 3.06 -18.46
C ILE A 236 6.70 4.50 -18.66
N LEU A 237 7.55 5.47 -18.34
CA LEU A 237 7.29 6.89 -18.58
C LEU A 237 8.30 7.47 -19.55
N LYS A 238 7.81 8.01 -20.67
CA LYS A 238 8.60 8.85 -21.56
C LYS A 238 8.87 10.22 -20.92
N PRO A 239 9.87 10.98 -21.41
CA PRO A 239 10.12 12.32 -20.89
C PRO A 239 8.87 13.19 -20.87
N GLY A 240 8.59 13.80 -19.72
CA GLY A 240 7.43 14.66 -19.50
C GLY A 240 6.13 13.94 -19.14
N GLU A 241 6.02 12.62 -19.37
CA GLU A 241 4.85 11.83 -18.97
C GLU A 241 4.76 11.68 -17.44
N GLU A 242 3.53 11.52 -16.97
CA GLU A 242 3.20 11.33 -15.55
C GLU A 242 2.31 10.11 -15.38
N TRP A 243 2.65 9.27 -14.39
CA TRP A 243 1.78 8.22 -13.89
C TRP A 243 1.10 8.67 -12.60
N LYS A 244 -0.13 8.18 -12.37
CA LYS A 244 -0.90 8.42 -11.15
C LYS A 244 -1.40 7.11 -10.55
N GLY A 245 -1.19 6.94 -9.25
CA GLY A 245 -1.80 5.88 -8.45
C GLY A 245 -2.58 6.48 -7.29
N ARG A 246 -3.66 5.82 -6.88
CA ARG A 246 -4.46 6.22 -5.73
C ARG A 246 -4.82 5.01 -4.87
N LEU A 247 -4.75 5.21 -3.57
CA LEU A 247 -5.26 4.31 -2.55
C LEU A 247 -6.22 5.08 -1.65
N GLU A 248 -7.36 4.49 -1.34
CA GLU A 248 -8.30 4.94 -0.33
C GLU A 248 -8.54 3.81 0.65
N ILE A 249 -8.50 4.12 1.95
CA ILE A 249 -8.70 3.18 3.03
C ILE A 249 -9.82 3.72 3.91
N SER A 250 -10.83 2.89 4.16
CA SER A 250 -11.93 3.18 5.07
C SER A 250 -12.11 2.04 6.06
N ALA A 251 -12.43 2.33 7.31
CA ALA A 251 -12.83 1.32 8.30
C ALA A 251 -14.33 1.42 8.54
N VAL A 252 -15.05 0.32 8.31
CA VAL A 252 -16.51 0.24 8.46
C VAL A 252 -16.88 -0.91 9.41
N PRO A 253 -18.05 -0.86 10.08
CA PRO A 253 -18.55 -2.00 10.85
C PRO A 253 -18.74 -3.26 9.98
N SER A 254 -18.46 -4.45 10.51
CA SER A 254 -18.63 -5.73 9.78
C SER A 254 -20.10 -6.13 9.58
N SER A 255 -21.07 -5.38 10.11
CA SER A 255 -22.50 -5.58 9.81
C SER A 255 -22.86 -5.34 8.34
N TYR A 256 -21.92 -4.86 7.52
CA TYR A 256 -22.03 -4.75 6.06
C TYR A 256 -21.80 -6.08 5.31
N CYS A 257 -22.17 -7.21 5.91
CA CYS A 257 -22.31 -8.49 5.22
C CYS A 257 -23.63 -8.51 4.43
N SER A 258 -23.66 -7.85 3.26
CA SER A 258 -24.53 -8.19 2.12
C SER A 258 -24.49 -7.09 1.07
N GLY A 259 -23.91 -7.37 -0.09
CA GLY A 259 -24.33 -6.96 -1.45
C GLY A 259 -24.86 -5.55 -1.79
N GLN A 260 -24.92 -4.55 -0.90
CA GLN A 260 -25.48 -3.23 -1.19
C GLN A 260 -24.48 -2.12 -0.90
N LEU A 261 -23.89 -1.63 -1.99
CA LEU A 261 -22.98 -0.49 -2.03
C LEU A 261 -23.77 0.82 -2.18
N ASP A 262 -24.01 1.56 -1.10
CA ASP A 262 -23.96 3.03 -1.15
C ASP A 262 -23.83 3.66 0.26
N PRO A 263 -22.63 4.16 0.63
CA PRO A 263 -22.42 4.94 1.86
C PRO A 263 -23.23 6.24 1.93
N ARG A 264 -23.75 6.75 0.80
CA ARG A 264 -24.44 8.05 0.73
C ARG A 264 -25.88 8.04 1.21
N ARG A 265 -26.48 6.86 1.47
CA ARG A 265 -27.88 6.76 1.94
C ARG A 265 -28.07 7.08 3.42
N ILE A 266 -27.01 7.16 4.22
CA ILE A 266 -27.11 7.30 5.68
C ILE A 266 -27.21 8.77 6.14
N PHE A 267 -26.80 9.74 5.32
CA PHE A 267 -26.91 11.16 5.68
C PHE A 267 -28.28 11.80 5.38
N ARG A 268 -29.32 10.99 5.09
CA ARG A 268 -30.69 11.50 4.82
C ARG A 268 -31.75 11.01 5.81
N SER A 269 -31.35 10.32 6.87
CA SER A 269 -32.25 9.92 7.95
C SER A 269 -31.66 10.36 9.29
N ASN A 270 -31.84 11.64 9.59
CA ASN A 270 -32.10 12.22 10.90
C ASN A 270 -32.54 13.67 10.71
#